data_AF-A0ABD3X1M3-F1
#
_entry.id   AF-A0ABD3X1M3-F1
#
_cell.length_a   1.000
_cell.length_b   1.000
_cell.length_c   1.000
_cell.angle_alpha   90.00
_cell.angle_beta   90.00
_cell.angle_gamma   90.00
#
_symmetry.space_group_name_H-M   'P 1'
#
loop_
_entity.id
_entity.type
_entity.pdbx_description
1 polymer ?
#
loop_
_entity_poly.entity_id
_entity_poly.type
_entity_poly.pdbx_seq_one_letter_code
_entity_poly.pdbx_strand_id
1 'polypeptide(L)'
;MMYRIINSIFLIALIWPCAAVLFDNVRELELEKYINNTMKCNTVPGMTLALVKGNETWVKGFGMADMDTDRRVNEETLFGIGSLTKAFTSALLAVLLSNNKKGISWMSKLSDILGDDFQLIDPIRTSQTTLRDILSHKTGLADTLGSLCGYPSGLTRKDMTRRLRFLPEMQPFRDTFVYNNALYMLAGHVAEVLGGDTWENLVKTRLFLPIGMHNTTVLTNSSQVSGGNTAKPYMTKEGKLVNGTWSIYRIGPEEPAGAIMTNGADMVKWMKFIFNKGRTETNLSLVEENIFKECFQTMNHLDPRFYDHQIKKPTFPVEDVRLGYGYGWFTSFYRGYAKLDHSGSLMAYSSLVWLFPDKNIGIFGSLNGPGTRAEPNRALHTVFYHLSDKLLGERSWINESTACTFPAPFSSLYPRPASIDFDLINPVIPILDKYVGRYGSVVIPDIEITTNGDTLMFRCNRIAGILHPTSVENEFKSEVTEPWEVVLSMRVWNNHTEMNKVVFKMDGKKANTLEWQLGYSLAFIRNENFFDDYGKEHLKSWGTEIRSGWSILVCMICFKTYLL
;
A
#
# COMPACT_ATOMS: atom_id res chain seq x y z
N MET A 1 0.22 22.72 -87.82
CA MET A 1 1.14 23.06 -86.70
C MET A 1 0.38 24.01 -85.77
N MET A 2 -0.35 23.45 -84.80
CA MET A 2 -1.18 24.22 -83.85
C MET A 2 -1.20 23.46 -82.52
N TYR A 3 -0.64 24.08 -81.48
CA TYR A 3 -0.64 23.60 -80.10
C TYR A 3 -2.04 23.73 -79.50
N ARG A 4 -2.52 22.68 -78.81
CA ARG A 4 -3.63 22.78 -77.85
C ARG A 4 -3.22 22.13 -76.53
N ILE A 5 -3.28 22.98 -75.51
CA ILE A 5 -2.95 22.75 -74.11
C ILE A 5 -4.08 21.91 -73.48
N ILE A 6 -3.73 20.82 -72.79
CA ILE A 6 -4.63 20.11 -71.88
C ILE A 6 -4.10 20.34 -70.45
N ASN A 7 -4.92 21.02 -69.66
CA ASN A 7 -4.72 21.25 -68.23
C ASN A 7 -4.82 19.92 -67.46
N SER A 8 -3.75 19.55 -66.74
CA SER A 8 -3.82 18.54 -65.69
C SER A 8 -3.78 19.24 -64.33
N ILE A 9 -4.95 19.30 -63.69
CA ILE A 9 -5.12 19.71 -62.29
C ILE A 9 -4.59 18.57 -61.42
N PHE A 10 -3.45 18.78 -60.77
CA PHE A 10 -2.97 17.92 -59.69
C PHE A 10 -3.78 18.23 -58.42
N LEU A 11 -4.68 17.31 -58.05
CA LEU A 11 -5.27 17.27 -56.71
C LEU A 11 -4.19 16.76 -55.73
N ILE A 12 -3.64 17.66 -54.93
CA ILE A 12 -2.87 17.29 -53.74
C ILE A 12 -3.90 16.90 -52.67
N ALA A 13 -4.11 15.60 -52.50
CA ALA A 13 -4.82 15.07 -51.35
C ALA A 13 -3.95 15.31 -50.10
N LEU A 14 -4.32 16.32 -49.31
CA LEU A 14 -3.84 16.51 -47.95
C LEU A 14 -4.27 15.29 -47.12
N ILE A 15 -3.37 14.31 -47.00
CA ILE A 15 -3.48 13.23 -46.03
C ILE A 15 -3.27 13.86 -44.65
N TRP A 16 -4.37 14.32 -44.04
CA TRP A 16 -4.40 14.62 -42.61
C TRP A 16 -3.95 13.34 -41.88
N PRO A 17 -2.95 13.37 -40.98
CA PRO A 17 -2.64 12.19 -40.19
C PRO A 17 -3.89 11.86 -39.39
N CYS A 18 -4.52 10.72 -39.72
CA CYS A 18 -5.54 10.13 -38.89
C CYS A 18 -4.92 9.99 -37.51
N ALA A 19 -5.44 10.73 -36.52
CA ALA A 19 -5.05 10.53 -35.14
C ALA A 19 -5.19 9.04 -34.88
N ALA A 20 -4.10 8.39 -34.45
CA ALA A 20 -4.19 7.00 -34.04
C ALA A 20 -5.30 6.95 -32.99
N VAL A 21 -6.25 6.03 -33.13
CA VAL A 21 -7.12 5.72 -32.00
C VAL A 21 -6.38 4.66 -31.22
N LEU A 22 -6.20 4.88 -29.91
CA LEU A 22 -5.56 3.97 -28.95
C LEU A 22 -5.87 2.50 -29.26
N PHE A 23 -7.14 2.22 -29.59
CA PHE A 23 -7.58 0.98 -30.21
C PHE A 23 -8.62 1.27 -31.30
N ASP A 24 -8.51 0.59 -32.45
CA ASP A 24 -9.66 0.48 -33.37
C ASP A 24 -10.70 -0.50 -32.80
N ASN A 25 -11.94 -0.46 -33.31
CA ASN A 25 -13.05 -1.26 -32.79
C ASN A 25 -12.77 -2.78 -32.76
N VAL A 26 -12.00 -3.30 -33.73
CA VAL A 26 -11.68 -4.73 -33.80
C VAL A 26 -10.66 -5.10 -32.72
N ARG A 27 -9.62 -4.28 -32.54
CA ARG A 27 -8.61 -4.45 -31.49
C ARG A 27 -9.19 -4.28 -30.09
N GLU A 28 -10.19 -3.41 -29.93
CA GLU A 28 -10.88 -3.24 -28.65
C GLU A 28 -11.63 -4.52 -28.24
N LEU A 29 -12.40 -5.11 -29.15
CA LEU A 29 -13.13 -6.36 -28.87
C LEU A 29 -12.20 -7.53 -28.50
N GLU A 30 -11.06 -7.66 -29.18
CA GLU A 30 -10.04 -8.67 -28.84
C GLU A 30 -9.45 -8.43 -27.44
N LEU A 31 -9.16 -7.16 -27.12
CA LEU A 31 -8.64 -6.79 -25.82
C LEU A 31 -9.65 -7.07 -24.70
N GLU A 32 -10.92 -6.73 -24.91
CA GLU A 32 -11.99 -7.03 -23.95
C GLU A 32 -12.16 -8.52 -23.71
N LYS A 33 -12.10 -9.33 -24.77
CA LYS A 33 -12.16 -10.79 -24.66
C LYS A 33 -11.01 -11.32 -23.81
N TYR A 34 -9.78 -10.84 -24.05
CA TYR A 34 -8.60 -11.18 -23.28
C TYR A 34 -8.75 -10.80 -21.79
N ILE A 35 -9.23 -9.58 -21.50
CA ILE A 35 -9.45 -9.10 -20.14
C ILE A 35 -10.51 -9.93 -19.42
N ASN A 36 -11.66 -10.16 -20.05
CA ASN A 36 -12.74 -10.97 -19.48
C ASN A 36 -12.31 -12.41 -19.18
N ASN A 37 -11.52 -13.03 -20.08
CA ASN A 37 -10.97 -14.35 -19.85
C ASN A 37 -9.99 -14.36 -18.66
N THR A 38 -9.12 -13.36 -18.58
CA THR A 38 -8.18 -13.20 -17.46
C THR A 38 -8.92 -13.02 -16.14
N MET A 39 -9.96 -12.19 -16.10
CA MET A 39 -10.82 -12.01 -14.92
C MET A 39 -11.47 -13.32 -14.49
N LYS A 40 -12.05 -14.06 -15.43
CA LYS A 40 -12.73 -15.34 -15.15
C LYS A 40 -11.78 -16.37 -14.53
N CYS A 41 -10.59 -16.55 -15.12
CA CYS A 41 -9.59 -17.50 -14.63
C CYS A 41 -9.02 -17.13 -13.25
N ASN A 42 -9.05 -15.84 -12.91
CA ASN A 42 -8.61 -15.32 -11.60
C ASN A 42 -9.79 -15.06 -10.64
N THR A 43 -11.02 -15.44 -10.99
CA THR A 43 -12.23 -15.25 -10.17
C THR A 43 -12.48 -13.77 -9.79
N VAL A 44 -12.05 -12.83 -10.63
CA VAL A 44 -12.23 -11.38 -10.38
C VAL A 44 -13.70 -11.00 -10.59
N PRO A 45 -14.40 -10.43 -9.59
CA PRO A 45 -15.78 -9.99 -9.74
C PRO A 45 -15.90 -8.78 -10.67
N GLY A 46 -15.11 -7.74 -10.42
CA GLY A 46 -15.12 -6.48 -11.16
C GLY A 46 -13.75 -5.83 -11.25
N MET A 47 -13.53 -5.11 -12.34
CA MET A 47 -12.28 -4.43 -12.66
C MET A 47 -12.56 -3.08 -13.35
N THR A 48 -11.82 -2.05 -13.00
CA THR A 48 -11.70 -0.83 -13.82
C THR A 48 -10.31 -0.77 -14.44
N LEU A 49 -10.21 -0.29 -15.68
CA LEU A 49 -8.95 -0.02 -16.38
C LEU A 49 -8.99 1.37 -17.00
N ALA A 50 -7.87 2.08 -16.94
CA ALA A 50 -7.67 3.39 -17.56
C ALA A 50 -6.30 3.45 -18.23
N LEU A 51 -6.26 3.88 -19.48
CA LEU A 51 -5.07 3.98 -20.32
C LEU A 51 -4.91 5.41 -20.82
N VAL A 52 -3.66 5.86 -20.87
CA VAL A 52 -3.24 7.14 -21.46
C VAL A 52 -2.07 6.85 -22.41
N LYS A 53 -2.10 7.42 -23.62
CA LYS A 53 -0.97 7.44 -24.55
C LYS A 53 -0.94 8.78 -25.28
N GLY A 54 0.00 9.64 -24.89
CA GLY A 54 -0.01 11.03 -25.34
C GLY A 54 -1.32 11.71 -24.95
N ASN A 55 -2.08 12.20 -25.94
CA ASN A 55 -3.38 12.86 -25.70
C ASN A 55 -4.57 11.88 -25.68
N GLU A 56 -4.37 10.66 -26.16
CA GLU A 56 -5.42 9.65 -26.27
C GLU A 56 -5.65 8.99 -24.92
N THR A 57 -6.92 8.65 -24.63
CA THR A 57 -7.33 8.00 -23.39
C THR A 57 -8.36 6.92 -23.65
N TRP A 58 -8.33 5.84 -22.87
CA TRP A 58 -9.36 4.80 -22.88
C TRP A 58 -9.67 4.38 -21.45
N VAL A 59 -10.95 4.31 -21.08
CA VAL A 59 -11.39 3.91 -19.74
C VAL A 59 -12.53 2.93 -19.89
N LYS A 60 -12.49 1.83 -19.15
CA LYS A 60 -13.56 0.82 -19.20
C LYS A 60 -13.72 0.08 -17.88
N GLY A 61 -14.97 -0.20 -17.54
CA GLY A 61 -15.36 -1.08 -16.45
C GLY A 61 -15.68 -2.49 -16.96
N PHE A 62 -15.32 -3.50 -16.19
CA PHE A 62 -15.56 -4.91 -16.47
C PHE A 62 -16.18 -5.60 -15.26
N GLY A 63 -17.08 -6.55 -15.51
CA GLY A 63 -17.70 -7.35 -14.46
C GLY A 63 -18.65 -6.58 -13.53
N MET A 64 -18.73 -7.03 -12.29
CA MET A 64 -19.72 -6.58 -11.30
C MET A 64 -19.08 -5.71 -10.21
N ALA A 65 -19.61 -4.50 -10.07
CA ALA A 65 -19.35 -3.65 -8.92
C ALA A 65 -20.11 -4.14 -7.70
N ASP A 66 -21.31 -4.71 -7.88
CA ASP A 66 -22.09 -5.34 -6.81
C ASP A 66 -22.89 -6.52 -7.37
N MET A 67 -22.50 -7.73 -6.99
CA MET A 67 -23.14 -8.98 -7.36
C MET A 67 -24.51 -9.19 -6.70
N ASP A 68 -24.80 -8.52 -5.57
CA ASP A 68 -26.10 -8.69 -4.90
C ASP A 68 -27.20 -7.87 -5.60
N THR A 69 -26.81 -6.84 -6.35
CA THR A 69 -27.72 -5.93 -7.07
C THR A 69 -27.55 -5.97 -8.60
N ASP A 70 -26.72 -6.90 -9.10
CA ASP A 70 -26.30 -7.01 -10.49
C ASP A 70 -25.71 -5.72 -11.10
N ARG A 71 -25.18 -4.82 -10.26
CA ARG A 71 -24.62 -3.56 -10.72
C ARG A 71 -23.25 -3.80 -11.36
N ARG A 72 -23.12 -3.42 -12.63
CA ARG A 72 -21.88 -3.48 -13.39
C ARG A 72 -20.89 -2.39 -12.98
N VAL A 73 -19.61 -2.68 -13.17
CA VAL A 73 -18.55 -1.66 -13.10
C VAL A 73 -18.67 -0.73 -14.32
N ASN A 74 -18.61 0.58 -14.07
CA ASN A 74 -18.50 1.63 -15.09
C ASN A 74 -17.23 2.47 -14.86
N GLU A 75 -17.00 3.46 -15.72
CA GLU A 75 -15.82 4.33 -15.75
C GLU A 75 -15.67 5.16 -14.45
N GLU A 76 -16.78 5.39 -13.75
CA GLU A 76 -16.85 6.22 -12.54
C GLU A 76 -16.94 5.41 -11.25
N THR A 77 -17.01 4.08 -11.35
CA THR A 77 -17.13 3.19 -10.18
C THR A 77 -15.88 3.31 -9.31
N LEU A 78 -16.07 3.60 -8.02
CA LEU A 78 -14.99 3.81 -7.06
C LEU A 78 -14.43 2.50 -6.52
N PHE A 79 -13.10 2.40 -6.49
CA PHE A 79 -12.35 1.31 -5.89
C PHE A 79 -11.32 1.86 -4.90
N GLY A 80 -11.02 1.09 -3.86
CA GLY A 80 -9.97 1.42 -2.91
C GLY A 80 -8.60 1.15 -3.49
N ILE A 81 -7.75 2.16 -3.53
CA ILE A 81 -6.42 2.02 -4.16
C ILE A 81 -5.30 1.74 -3.16
N GLY A 82 -5.62 1.59 -1.88
CA GLY A 82 -4.64 1.24 -0.85
C GLY A 82 -3.39 2.09 -0.94
N SER A 83 -2.23 1.45 -0.92
CA SER A 83 -0.95 2.13 -0.89
C SER A 83 -0.61 3.02 -2.09
N LEU A 84 -1.34 2.99 -3.22
CA LEU A 84 -1.22 4.05 -4.25
C LEU A 84 -1.53 5.44 -3.66
N THR A 85 -2.28 5.51 -2.57
CA THR A 85 -2.54 6.74 -1.80
C THR A 85 -1.26 7.50 -1.46
N LYS A 86 -0.15 6.80 -1.24
CA LYS A 86 1.17 7.39 -0.93
C LYS A 86 1.62 8.37 -2.01
N ALA A 87 1.43 8.04 -3.29
CA ALA A 87 1.77 8.91 -4.41
C ALA A 87 0.98 10.24 -4.36
N PHE A 88 -0.29 10.19 -3.96
CA PHE A 88 -1.13 11.39 -3.80
C PHE A 88 -0.69 12.21 -2.58
N THR A 89 -0.32 11.58 -1.47
CA THR A 89 0.23 12.28 -0.29
C THR A 89 1.54 13.01 -0.64
N SER A 90 2.44 12.36 -1.37
CA SER A 90 3.67 12.99 -1.87
C SER A 90 3.36 14.18 -2.78
N ALA A 91 2.39 14.03 -3.69
CA ALA A 91 2.02 15.10 -4.61
C ALA A 91 1.33 16.27 -3.91
N LEU A 92 0.48 16.01 -2.91
CA LEU A 92 -0.08 17.06 -2.07
C LEU A 92 1.03 17.86 -1.37
N LEU A 93 2.03 17.18 -0.79
CA LEU A 93 3.18 17.86 -0.21
C LEU A 93 3.93 18.68 -1.27
N ALA A 94 4.10 18.17 -2.49
CA ALA A 94 4.71 18.93 -3.58
C ALA A 94 3.93 20.21 -3.92
N VAL A 95 2.59 20.15 -3.94
CA VAL A 95 1.72 21.34 -4.10
C VAL A 95 1.93 22.33 -2.97
N LEU A 96 1.98 21.86 -1.72
CA LEU A 96 2.18 22.72 -0.55
C LEU A 96 3.57 23.35 -0.56
N LEU A 97 4.61 22.60 -0.91
CA LEU A 97 5.98 23.08 -1.01
C LEU A 97 6.14 24.11 -2.14
N SER A 98 5.49 23.92 -3.29
CA SER A 98 5.54 24.89 -4.39
C SER A 98 4.93 26.24 -4.02
N ASN A 99 3.98 26.25 -3.08
CA ASN A 99 3.28 27.45 -2.64
C ASN A 99 3.79 28.01 -1.30
N ASN A 100 4.82 27.41 -0.71
CA ASN A 100 5.29 27.79 0.62
C ASN A 100 6.26 28.98 0.57
N LYS A 101 6.00 29.98 1.42
CA LYS A 101 6.88 31.16 1.56
C LYS A 101 7.99 30.98 2.60
N LYS A 102 8.02 29.84 3.29
CA LYS A 102 8.90 29.56 4.43
C LYS A 102 10.23 28.90 4.02
N GLY A 103 10.44 28.65 2.72
CA GLY A 103 11.65 27.98 2.22
C GLY A 103 11.72 26.51 2.63
N ILE A 104 10.59 25.90 2.98
CA ILE A 104 10.54 24.47 3.32
C ILE A 104 10.73 23.68 2.03
N SER A 105 11.52 22.60 2.11
CA SER A 105 11.87 21.73 0.98
C SER A 105 11.84 20.27 1.42
N TRP A 106 12.05 19.35 0.48
CA TRP A 106 12.19 17.92 0.79
C TRP A 106 13.33 17.63 1.78
N MET A 107 14.34 18.50 1.85
CA MET A 107 15.49 18.37 2.75
C MET A 107 15.26 19.03 4.12
N SER A 108 14.14 19.72 4.32
CA SER A 108 13.81 20.30 5.62
C SER A 108 13.64 19.20 6.66
N LYS A 109 14.20 19.45 7.85
CA LYS A 109 14.11 18.53 8.98
C LYS A 109 12.70 18.56 9.55
N LEU A 110 12.21 17.41 9.97
CA LEU A 110 10.87 17.30 10.55
C LEU A 110 10.77 17.98 11.91
N SER A 111 11.85 18.02 12.69
CA SER A 111 11.92 18.79 13.94
C SER A 111 11.74 20.29 13.72
N ASP A 112 12.22 20.84 12.60
CA ASP A 112 12.03 22.26 12.27
C ASP A 112 10.57 22.56 11.86
N ILE A 113 9.87 21.57 11.30
CA ILE A 113 8.48 21.72 10.81
C ILE A 113 7.46 21.47 11.94
N LEU A 114 7.67 20.43 12.73
CA LEU A 114 6.71 19.90 13.70
C LEU A 114 7.03 20.29 15.15
N GLY A 115 8.23 20.83 15.41
CA GLY A 115 8.66 21.22 16.76
C GLY A 115 8.59 20.07 17.76
N ASP A 116 8.08 20.37 18.96
CA ASP A 116 8.00 19.44 20.10
C ASP A 116 7.11 18.22 19.85
N ASP A 117 6.29 18.25 18.80
CA ASP A 117 5.43 17.12 18.44
C ASP A 117 6.21 15.96 17.83
N PHE A 118 7.43 16.21 17.31
CA PHE A 118 8.23 15.22 16.59
C PHE A 118 9.44 14.73 17.40
N GLN A 119 9.48 13.43 17.66
CA GLN A 119 10.64 12.73 18.18
C GLN A 119 10.63 11.28 17.70
N LEU A 120 11.81 10.74 17.41
CA LEU A 120 12.05 9.34 17.10
C LEU A 120 12.84 8.67 18.23
N ILE A 121 13.10 7.37 18.09
CA ILE A 121 13.70 6.54 19.16
C ILE A 121 15.04 7.07 19.68
N ASP A 122 15.82 7.76 18.82
CA ASP A 122 17.12 8.31 19.17
C ASP A 122 17.30 9.78 18.72
N PRO A 123 18.27 10.52 19.31
CA PRO A 123 18.52 11.92 18.99
C PRO A 123 18.99 12.18 17.56
N ILE A 124 19.69 11.24 16.91
CA ILE A 124 20.19 11.42 15.54
C ILE A 124 19.01 11.37 14.58
N ARG A 125 18.17 10.32 14.66
CA ARG A 125 16.94 10.24 13.86
C ARG A 125 16.05 11.44 14.10
N THR A 126 15.87 11.86 15.35
CA THR A 126 15.04 13.04 15.70
C THR A 126 15.56 14.34 15.07
N SER A 127 16.87 14.60 15.16
CA SER A 127 17.45 15.87 14.70
C SER A 127 17.80 15.91 13.22
N GLN A 128 17.82 14.77 12.52
CA GLN A 128 18.29 14.67 11.14
C GLN A 128 17.26 14.13 10.14
N THR A 129 16.14 13.55 10.59
CA THR A 129 15.10 13.06 9.68
C THR A 129 14.45 14.21 8.92
N THR A 130 14.39 14.06 7.61
CA THR A 130 13.82 15.03 6.66
C THR A 130 12.52 14.52 6.05
N LEU A 131 11.81 15.40 5.34
CA LEU A 131 10.66 15.02 4.50
C LEU A 131 11.04 13.94 3.47
N ARG A 132 12.20 14.07 2.83
CA ARG A 132 12.75 13.08 1.89
C ARG A 132 12.88 11.70 2.56
N ASP A 133 13.40 11.65 3.79
CA ASP A 133 13.66 10.36 4.46
C ASP A 133 12.37 9.58 4.72
N ILE A 134 11.29 10.27 5.13
CA ILE A 134 10.02 9.60 5.45
C ILE A 134 9.26 9.17 4.20
N LEU A 135 9.31 9.96 3.13
CA LEU A 135 8.67 9.64 1.85
C LEU A 135 9.42 8.56 1.06
N SER A 136 10.67 8.29 1.39
CA SER A 136 11.50 7.26 0.74
C SER A 136 11.84 6.07 1.64
N HIS A 137 11.16 5.93 2.80
CA HIS A 137 11.32 4.80 3.72
C HIS A 137 12.77 4.60 4.23
N LYS A 138 13.45 5.70 4.59
CA LYS A 138 14.87 5.72 5.01
C LYS A 138 15.12 5.88 6.50
N THR A 139 14.10 5.74 7.34
CA THR A 139 14.27 5.90 8.79
C THR A 139 14.85 4.65 9.47
N GLY A 140 14.68 3.47 8.85
CA GLY A 140 15.06 2.18 9.44
C GLY A 140 14.17 1.73 10.60
N LEU A 141 13.01 2.38 10.79
CA LEU A 141 12.06 2.07 11.86
C LEU A 141 11.04 1.02 11.42
N ALA A 142 10.61 0.19 12.37
CA ALA A 142 9.48 -0.73 12.18
C ALA A 142 8.19 0.00 11.83
N ASP A 143 7.34 -0.64 11.03
CA ASP A 143 5.97 -0.18 10.80
C ASP A 143 5.09 -0.41 12.03
N THR A 144 3.91 0.22 12.04
CA THR A 144 2.88 -0.07 13.03
C THR A 144 1.96 -1.18 12.51
N LEU A 145 1.23 -1.83 13.43
CA LEU A 145 0.14 -2.75 13.07
C LEU A 145 -1.21 -2.03 13.05
N GLY A 146 -1.24 -0.71 13.12
CA GLY A 146 -2.46 0.05 13.35
C GLY A 146 -3.46 0.00 12.20
N SER A 147 -3.01 -0.04 10.94
CA SER A 147 -3.90 -0.29 9.79
C SER A 147 -4.56 -1.67 9.81
N LEU A 148 -3.91 -2.66 10.43
CA LEU A 148 -4.42 -4.03 10.57
C LEU A 148 -5.34 -4.18 11.80
N CYS A 149 -4.83 -3.82 12.98
CA CYS A 149 -5.57 -3.93 14.24
C CYS A 149 -6.69 -2.89 14.34
N GLY A 150 -6.58 -1.79 13.59
CA GLY A 150 -7.41 -0.61 13.72
C GLY A 150 -6.93 0.30 14.84
N TYR A 151 -7.20 1.59 14.72
CA TYR A 151 -6.88 2.57 15.75
C TYR A 151 -8.06 2.84 16.69
N PRO A 152 -7.81 3.18 17.97
CA PRO A 152 -8.85 3.72 18.85
C PRO A 152 -9.50 4.97 18.25
N SER A 153 -10.80 5.15 18.48
CA SER A 153 -11.51 6.37 18.06
C SER A 153 -10.91 7.61 18.72
N GLY A 154 -10.81 8.71 17.97
CA GLY A 154 -10.33 10.00 18.46
C GLY A 154 -8.82 10.19 18.41
N LEU A 155 -8.04 9.16 18.05
CA LEU A 155 -6.59 9.29 17.89
C LEU A 155 -6.25 10.12 16.65
N THR A 156 -5.51 11.22 16.84
CA THR A 156 -5.11 12.10 15.74
C THR A 156 -3.75 11.71 15.16
N ARG A 157 -3.43 12.22 13.96
CA ARG A 157 -2.06 12.08 13.39
C ARG A 157 -1.01 12.77 14.24
N LYS A 158 -1.37 13.84 14.95
CA LYS A 158 -0.52 14.49 15.95
C LYS A 158 -0.17 13.55 17.10
N ASP A 159 -1.17 12.87 17.67
CA ASP A 159 -0.95 11.91 18.74
C ASP A 159 -0.06 10.76 18.30
N MET A 160 -0.31 10.24 17.09
CA MET A 160 0.54 9.19 16.51
C MET A 160 1.95 9.66 16.20
N THR A 161 2.13 10.90 15.73
CA THR A 161 3.45 11.49 15.50
C THR A 161 4.30 11.50 16.77
N ARG A 162 3.72 11.89 17.91
CA ARG A 162 4.41 11.86 19.21
C ARG A 162 4.78 10.44 19.65
N ARG A 163 4.01 9.44 19.24
CA ARG A 163 4.22 8.02 19.57
C ARG A 163 5.28 7.34 18.71
N LEU A 164 5.72 7.96 17.60
CA LEU A 164 6.77 7.39 16.74
C LEU A 164 8.10 7.16 17.46
N ARG A 165 8.36 7.88 18.56
CA ARG A 165 9.52 7.67 19.44
C ARG A 165 9.60 6.26 20.05
N PHE A 166 8.48 5.53 20.07
CA PHE A 166 8.39 4.18 20.62
C PHE A 166 8.48 3.10 19.54
N LEU A 167 8.62 3.48 18.26
CA LEU A 167 8.87 2.51 17.20
C LEU A 167 10.29 1.97 17.31
N PRO A 168 10.48 0.64 17.31
CA PRO A 168 11.80 0.05 17.38
C PRO A 168 12.61 0.31 16.11
N GLU A 169 13.92 0.38 16.27
CA GLU A 169 14.88 0.35 15.18
C GLU A 169 14.99 -1.07 14.60
N MET A 170 14.81 -1.18 13.28
CA MET A 170 15.01 -2.43 12.52
C MET A 170 16.32 -2.43 11.74
N GLN A 171 16.72 -1.24 11.27
CA GLN A 171 17.91 -1.03 10.45
C GLN A 171 18.55 0.31 10.82
N PRO A 172 19.87 0.47 10.59
CA PRO A 172 20.54 1.74 10.77
C PRO A 172 19.87 2.86 9.94
N PHE A 173 19.94 4.08 10.47
CA PHE A 173 19.31 5.24 9.84
C PHE A 173 19.90 5.47 8.42
N ARG A 174 19.01 5.61 7.43
CA ARG A 174 19.31 5.81 5.99
C ARG A 174 20.06 4.68 5.28
N ASP A 175 20.26 3.53 5.93
CA ASP A 175 21.01 2.42 5.37
C ASP A 175 20.16 1.57 4.42
N THR A 176 19.03 1.06 4.90
CA THR A 176 18.22 0.06 4.19
C THR A 176 16.78 0.54 4.01
N PHE A 177 16.15 0.17 2.89
CA PHE A 177 14.72 0.38 2.66
C PHE A 177 13.86 -0.44 3.63
N VAL A 178 13.07 0.24 4.45
CA VAL A 178 12.11 -0.38 5.37
C VAL A 178 10.73 0.24 5.16
N TYR A 179 9.88 -0.45 4.42
CA TYR A 179 8.51 0.00 4.15
C TYR A 179 7.75 0.22 5.46
N ASN A 180 7.09 1.37 5.59
CA ASN A 180 6.50 1.81 6.84
C ASN A 180 5.34 2.79 6.58
N ASN A 181 4.11 2.36 6.85
CA ASN A 181 2.90 3.16 6.67
C ASN A 181 2.83 4.35 7.64
N ALA A 182 3.38 4.22 8.84
CA ALA A 182 3.40 5.30 9.82
C ALA A 182 4.23 6.51 9.37
N LEU A 183 5.22 6.31 8.48
CA LEU A 183 5.95 7.43 7.87
C LEU A 183 5.08 8.25 6.90
N TYR A 184 4.11 7.63 6.24
CA TYR A 184 3.14 8.34 5.41
C TYR A 184 2.03 9.00 6.24
N MET A 185 1.65 8.40 7.37
CA MET A 185 0.84 9.09 8.38
C MET A 185 1.52 10.38 8.85
N LEU A 186 2.82 10.31 9.16
CA LEU A 186 3.64 11.46 9.53
C LEU A 186 3.72 12.49 8.40
N ALA A 187 3.89 12.05 7.15
CA ALA A 187 3.85 12.94 5.98
C ALA A 187 2.51 13.66 5.85
N GLY A 188 1.40 12.97 6.15
CA GLY A 188 0.08 13.59 6.27
C GLY A 188 0.03 14.64 7.37
N HIS A 189 0.58 14.37 8.56
CA HIS A 189 0.65 15.36 9.63
C HIS A 189 1.46 16.61 9.25
N VAL A 190 2.57 16.43 8.52
CA VAL A 190 3.32 17.55 7.95
C VAL A 190 2.44 18.35 6.98
N ALA A 191 1.69 17.69 6.11
CA ALA A 191 0.76 18.38 5.20
C ALA A 191 -0.26 19.22 5.97
N GLU A 192 -0.78 18.73 7.10
CA GLU A 192 -1.71 19.49 7.95
C GLU A 192 -1.07 20.76 8.54
N VAL A 193 0.16 20.64 9.06
CA VAL A 193 0.90 21.78 9.62
C VAL A 193 1.23 22.83 8.55
N LEU A 194 1.59 22.39 7.34
CA LEU A 194 1.91 23.28 6.23
C LEU A 194 0.66 23.92 5.60
N GLY A 195 -0.42 23.14 5.47
CA GLY A 195 -1.64 23.53 4.79
C GLY A 195 -2.69 24.20 5.67
N GLY A 196 -2.61 24.03 7.00
CA GLY A 196 -3.52 24.62 7.97
C GLY A 196 -4.91 23.96 8.02
N ASP A 197 -5.04 22.73 7.53
CA ASP A 197 -6.30 21.99 7.43
C ASP A 197 -6.02 20.47 7.49
N THR A 198 -7.05 19.63 7.57
CA THR A 198 -6.85 18.18 7.62
C THR A 198 -6.31 17.64 6.29
N TRP A 199 -5.55 16.54 6.33
CA TRP A 199 -5.01 15.92 5.12
C TRP A 199 -6.12 15.58 4.10
N GLU A 200 -7.28 15.11 4.57
CA GLU A 200 -8.44 14.79 3.73
C GLU A 200 -8.94 16.00 2.96
N ASN A 201 -9.07 17.15 3.66
CA ASN A 201 -9.56 18.35 3.01
C ASN A 201 -8.49 18.96 2.09
N LEU A 202 -7.21 18.90 2.48
CA LEU A 202 -6.10 19.38 1.66
C LEU A 202 -5.95 18.57 0.37
N VAL A 203 -5.97 17.23 0.42
CA VAL A 203 -5.86 16.41 -0.79
C VAL A 203 -7.05 16.65 -1.72
N LYS A 204 -8.25 16.85 -1.18
CA LYS A 204 -9.43 17.18 -1.97
C LYS A 204 -9.32 18.57 -2.63
N THR A 205 -9.07 19.60 -1.83
CA THR A 205 -9.17 21.01 -2.27
C THR A 205 -7.93 21.50 -3.01
N ARG A 206 -6.75 20.98 -2.68
CA ARG A 206 -5.47 21.41 -3.26
C ARG A 206 -4.95 20.49 -4.36
N LEU A 207 -5.47 19.27 -4.48
CA LEU A 207 -5.04 18.31 -5.50
C LEU A 207 -6.20 17.82 -6.37
N PHE A 208 -7.17 17.08 -5.81
CA PHE A 208 -8.22 16.43 -6.60
C PHE A 208 -9.08 17.41 -7.41
N LEU A 209 -9.64 18.43 -6.76
CA LEU A 209 -10.52 19.39 -7.43
C LEU A 209 -9.78 20.20 -8.51
N PRO A 210 -8.57 20.76 -8.26
CA PRO A 210 -7.82 21.48 -9.30
C PRO A 210 -7.46 20.65 -10.53
N ILE A 211 -7.21 19.34 -10.38
CA ILE A 211 -6.90 18.45 -11.52
C ILE A 211 -8.15 17.77 -12.10
N GLY A 212 -9.34 18.09 -11.59
CA GLY A 212 -10.62 17.61 -12.09
C GLY A 212 -11.07 16.24 -11.60
N MET A 213 -10.41 15.66 -10.59
CA MET A 213 -10.78 14.35 -10.00
C MET A 213 -11.98 14.48 -9.03
N HIS A 214 -13.14 14.85 -9.56
CA HIS A 214 -14.31 15.23 -8.75
C HIS A 214 -14.98 14.07 -7.98
N ASN A 215 -14.79 12.83 -8.44
CA ASN A 215 -15.42 11.65 -7.84
C ASN A 215 -14.48 10.97 -6.81
N THR A 216 -13.19 11.29 -6.85
CA THR A 216 -12.18 10.76 -5.94
C THR A 216 -12.39 11.27 -4.51
N THR A 217 -12.29 10.36 -3.54
CA THR A 217 -12.58 10.65 -2.13
C THR A 217 -11.65 9.88 -1.19
N VAL A 218 -11.71 10.19 0.10
CA VAL A 218 -10.98 9.49 1.16
C VAL A 218 -11.95 8.66 2.01
N LEU A 219 -11.54 7.43 2.34
CA LEU A 219 -12.22 6.52 3.25
C LEU A 219 -12.02 6.94 4.70
N THR A 220 -12.90 7.80 5.19
CA THR A 220 -12.92 8.21 6.61
C THR A 220 -13.97 7.46 7.42
N ASN A 221 -15.02 6.95 6.76
CA ASN A 221 -16.13 6.22 7.38
C ASN A 221 -16.66 5.11 6.45
N SER A 222 -17.00 3.95 7.01
CA SER A 222 -17.63 2.84 6.29
C SER A 222 -19.00 3.21 5.68
N SER A 223 -19.69 4.22 6.20
CA SER A 223 -20.93 4.71 5.58
C SER A 223 -20.72 5.38 4.22
N GLN A 224 -19.51 5.89 3.93
CA GLN A 224 -19.17 6.49 2.63
C GLN A 224 -19.06 5.45 1.52
N VAL A 225 -18.99 4.17 1.87
CA VAL A 225 -18.86 3.06 0.93
C VAL A 225 -20.09 2.15 0.86
N SER A 226 -20.97 2.18 1.86
CA SER A 226 -22.28 1.51 1.79
C SER A 226 -23.32 2.38 1.08
N GLY A 227 -23.65 2.08 -0.18
CA GLY A 227 -24.79 2.68 -0.90
C GLY A 227 -24.47 3.75 -1.96
N GLY A 228 -23.19 3.95 -2.31
CA GLY A 228 -22.77 4.84 -3.41
C GLY A 228 -22.31 4.10 -4.68
N ASN A 229 -21.67 4.81 -5.61
CA ASN A 229 -21.05 4.23 -6.82
C ASN A 229 -19.74 3.47 -6.52
N THR A 230 -19.62 2.86 -5.34
CA THR A 230 -18.42 2.14 -4.90
C THR A 230 -18.53 0.66 -5.24
N ALA A 231 -17.49 0.04 -5.80
CA ALA A 231 -17.47 -1.40 -6.03
C ALA A 231 -17.42 -2.14 -4.68
N LYS A 232 -18.38 -3.03 -4.42
CA LYS A 232 -18.46 -3.83 -3.20
C LYS A 232 -17.27 -4.81 -3.10
N PRO A 233 -16.63 -4.96 -1.94
CA PRO A 233 -15.50 -5.84 -1.76
C PRO A 233 -15.92 -7.31 -1.71
N TYR A 234 -15.19 -8.16 -2.40
CA TYR A 234 -15.35 -9.61 -2.38
C TYR A 234 -14.04 -10.32 -2.05
N MET A 235 -14.13 -11.34 -1.20
CA MET A 235 -13.03 -12.21 -0.80
C MET A 235 -13.35 -13.67 -1.18
N THR A 236 -12.35 -14.52 -1.34
CA THR A 236 -12.55 -15.96 -1.53
C THR A 236 -12.45 -16.72 -0.22
N LYS A 237 -13.54 -17.39 0.18
CA LYS A 237 -13.60 -18.35 1.28
C LYS A 237 -13.95 -19.72 0.73
N GLU A 238 -13.13 -20.73 1.02
CA GLU A 238 -13.35 -22.12 0.57
C GLU A 238 -13.63 -22.26 -0.95
N GLY A 239 -12.93 -21.46 -1.75
CA GLY A 239 -13.09 -21.44 -3.20
C GLY A 239 -14.32 -20.69 -3.72
N LYS A 240 -15.09 -20.02 -2.85
CA LYS A 240 -16.26 -19.21 -3.23
C LYS A 240 -16.06 -17.74 -2.87
N LEU A 241 -16.60 -16.85 -3.71
CA LEU A 241 -16.66 -15.43 -3.40
C LEU A 241 -17.69 -15.18 -2.29
N VAL A 242 -17.30 -14.38 -1.30
CA VAL A 242 -18.13 -13.92 -0.20
C VAL A 242 -17.93 -12.41 -0.02
N ASN A 243 -18.95 -11.72 0.50
CA ASN A 243 -18.88 -10.28 0.78
C ASN A 243 -17.78 -10.00 1.82
N GLY A 244 -16.89 -9.05 1.54
CA GLY A 244 -15.96 -8.51 2.53
C GLY A 244 -16.63 -7.47 3.44
N THR A 245 -16.16 -7.33 4.68
CA THR A 245 -16.66 -6.28 5.58
C THR A 245 -16.07 -4.91 5.26
N TRP A 246 -16.88 -3.85 5.41
CA TRP A 246 -16.43 -2.47 5.22
C TRP A 246 -15.66 -1.88 6.42
N SER A 247 -15.74 -2.52 7.59
CA SER A 247 -15.15 -1.99 8.83
C SER A 247 -13.62 -1.95 8.83
N ILE A 248 -12.99 -2.77 7.98
CA ILE A 248 -11.53 -2.87 7.83
C ILE A 248 -10.92 -1.72 7.04
N TYR A 249 -11.71 -0.91 6.32
CA TYR A 249 -11.19 0.15 5.43
C TYR A 249 -10.96 1.49 6.11
N ARG A 250 -11.44 1.68 7.34
CA ARG A 250 -11.09 2.86 8.14
C ARG A 250 -9.73 2.63 8.79
N ILE A 251 -8.69 3.24 8.24
CA ILE A 251 -7.31 3.12 8.77
C ILE A 251 -6.91 4.29 9.67
N GLY A 252 -7.84 5.21 9.96
CA GLY A 252 -7.68 6.26 10.97
C GLY A 252 -6.50 7.18 10.65
N PRO A 253 -5.59 7.46 11.60
CA PRO A 253 -4.46 8.36 11.33
C PRO A 253 -3.58 7.92 10.14
N GLU A 254 -3.59 6.65 9.74
CA GLU A 254 -2.88 6.15 8.55
C GLU A 254 -3.57 6.41 7.22
N GLU A 255 -4.69 7.16 7.17
CA GLU A 255 -5.39 7.53 5.94
C GLU A 255 -4.46 8.03 4.81
N PRO A 256 -3.45 8.89 5.06
CA PRO A 256 -2.47 9.33 4.05
C PRO A 256 -1.60 8.22 3.44
N ALA A 257 -1.61 7.03 4.02
CA ALA A 257 -0.86 5.87 3.53
C ALA A 257 -1.72 4.94 2.67
N GLY A 258 -3.06 5.02 2.72
CA GLY A 258 -3.89 3.95 2.16
C GLY A 258 -5.38 4.20 1.89
N ALA A 259 -5.93 5.37 2.20
CA ALA A 259 -7.40 5.54 2.27
C ALA A 259 -8.08 6.14 1.03
N ILE A 260 -7.38 6.38 -0.10
CA ILE A 260 -8.05 6.95 -1.28
C ILE A 260 -8.94 5.91 -1.98
N MET A 261 -10.09 6.40 -2.45
CA MET A 261 -10.98 5.73 -3.39
C MET A 261 -11.06 6.57 -4.65
N THR A 262 -10.88 5.94 -5.80
CA THR A 262 -10.94 6.61 -7.11
C THR A 262 -11.50 5.67 -8.17
N ASN A 263 -11.65 6.17 -9.40
CA ASN A 263 -12.16 5.43 -10.54
C ASN A 263 -11.23 5.62 -11.76
N GLY A 264 -11.52 4.88 -12.83
CA GLY A 264 -10.70 4.95 -14.04
C GLY A 264 -10.69 6.35 -14.68
N ALA A 265 -11.85 7.03 -14.73
CA ALA A 265 -11.97 8.35 -15.34
C ALA A 265 -11.13 9.44 -14.64
N ASP A 266 -11.09 9.42 -13.30
CA ASP A 266 -10.28 10.33 -12.51
C ASP A 266 -8.79 9.97 -12.58
N MET A 267 -8.45 8.68 -12.65
CA MET A 267 -7.05 8.26 -12.78
C MET A 267 -6.43 8.63 -14.13
N VAL A 268 -7.21 8.78 -15.20
CA VAL A 268 -6.73 9.41 -16.44
C VAL A 268 -6.20 10.83 -16.17
N LYS A 269 -6.96 11.64 -15.42
CA LYS A 269 -6.59 13.02 -15.10
C LYS A 269 -5.34 13.06 -14.24
N TRP A 270 -5.24 12.14 -13.27
CA TRP A 270 -4.05 11.96 -12.45
C TRP A 270 -2.79 11.64 -13.28
N MET A 271 -2.87 10.66 -14.18
CA MET A 271 -1.74 10.28 -15.03
C MET A 271 -1.34 11.41 -15.99
N LYS A 272 -2.31 12.11 -16.59
CA LYS A 272 -2.05 13.30 -17.42
C LYS A 272 -1.39 14.42 -16.62
N PHE A 273 -1.83 14.66 -15.39
CA PHE A 273 -1.20 15.65 -14.50
C PHE A 273 0.28 15.33 -14.23
N ILE A 274 0.62 14.05 -14.06
CA ILE A 274 2.01 13.59 -13.93
C ILE A 274 2.79 13.85 -15.23
N PHE A 275 2.26 13.45 -16.39
CA PHE A 275 2.94 13.65 -17.69
C PHE A 275 3.08 15.13 -18.06
N ASN A 276 2.13 15.97 -17.63
CA ASN A 276 2.18 17.42 -17.77
C ASN A 276 3.00 18.10 -16.66
N LYS A 277 3.79 17.33 -15.92
CA LYS A 277 4.78 17.81 -14.94
C LYS A 277 4.19 18.73 -13.88
N GLY A 278 3.00 18.39 -13.39
CA GLY A 278 2.35 19.14 -12.31
C GLY A 278 1.45 20.27 -12.81
N ARG A 279 1.11 20.29 -14.10
CA ARG A 279 0.16 21.22 -14.71
C ARG A 279 -1.20 20.57 -14.95
N THR A 280 -2.28 21.31 -14.69
CA THR A 280 -3.65 20.89 -15.01
C THR A 280 -3.90 20.89 -16.51
N GLU A 281 -5.04 20.35 -16.96
CA GLU A 281 -5.47 20.44 -18.37
C GLU A 281 -5.69 21.89 -18.84
N THR A 282 -6.02 22.80 -17.91
CA THR A 282 -6.13 24.25 -18.17
C THR A 282 -4.76 24.96 -18.17
N ASN A 283 -3.66 24.21 -18.13
CA ASN A 283 -2.28 24.69 -18.06
C ASN A 283 -1.92 25.47 -16.79
N LEU A 284 -2.74 25.38 -15.74
CA LEU A 284 -2.40 25.93 -14.42
C LEU A 284 -1.27 25.10 -13.82
N SER A 285 -0.15 25.74 -13.45
CA SER A 285 0.95 25.08 -12.72
C SER A 285 0.55 24.93 -11.27
N LEU A 286 0.24 23.70 -10.85
CA LEU A 286 -0.13 23.40 -9.46
C LEU A 286 1.09 23.06 -8.60
N VAL A 287 2.13 22.52 -9.24
CA VAL A 287 3.42 22.18 -8.64
C VAL A 287 4.52 22.79 -9.49
N GLU A 288 5.61 23.24 -8.87
CA GLU A 288 6.83 23.61 -9.58
C GLU A 288 7.50 22.34 -10.15
N GLU A 289 7.90 22.38 -11.42
CA GLU A 289 8.44 21.21 -12.13
C GLU A 289 9.64 20.56 -11.40
N ASN A 290 10.54 21.36 -10.82
CA ASN A 290 11.70 20.84 -10.10
C ASN A 290 11.30 20.08 -8.83
N ILE A 291 10.37 20.64 -8.05
CA ILE A 291 9.84 20.00 -6.83
C ILE A 291 9.13 18.71 -7.20
N PHE A 292 8.34 18.72 -8.27
CA PHE A 292 7.59 17.54 -8.71
C PHE A 292 8.48 16.43 -9.25
N LYS A 293 9.52 16.80 -9.99
CA LYS A 293 10.50 15.85 -10.55
C LYS A 293 11.16 14.99 -9.47
N GLU A 294 11.45 15.58 -8.30
CA GLU A 294 12.04 14.84 -7.17
C GLU A 294 11.13 13.72 -6.64
N CYS A 295 9.80 13.82 -6.78
CA CYS A 295 8.89 12.75 -6.37
C CYS A 295 9.14 11.43 -7.11
N PHE A 296 9.70 11.50 -8.31
CA PHE A 296 9.89 10.37 -9.21
C PHE A 296 11.33 9.88 -9.29
N GLN A 297 12.26 10.53 -8.58
CA GLN A 297 13.66 10.13 -8.54
C GLN A 297 13.87 9.02 -7.50
N THR A 298 14.82 8.12 -7.76
CA THR A 298 15.24 7.12 -6.77
C THR A 298 15.92 7.82 -5.59
N MET A 299 15.29 7.76 -4.42
CA MET A 299 15.82 8.33 -3.18
C MET A 299 16.36 7.26 -2.23
N ASN A 300 15.84 6.04 -2.37
CA ASN A 300 16.28 4.85 -1.64
C ASN A 300 16.45 3.69 -2.62
N HIS A 301 17.60 3.04 -2.60
CA HIS A 301 17.84 1.86 -3.43
C HIS A 301 17.24 0.64 -2.74
N LEU A 302 16.60 -0.22 -3.53
CA LEU A 302 16.19 -1.50 -3.01
C LEU A 302 17.39 -2.45 -3.04
N ASP A 303 17.60 -3.17 -1.95
CA ASP A 303 18.71 -4.10 -1.86
C ASP A 303 18.50 -5.28 -2.83
N PRO A 304 19.45 -5.51 -3.76
CA PRO A 304 19.45 -6.62 -4.71
C PRO A 304 19.19 -7.99 -4.08
N ARG A 305 19.57 -8.20 -2.81
CA ARG A 305 19.40 -9.47 -2.09
C ARG A 305 17.93 -9.84 -1.89
N PHE A 306 17.01 -8.87 -1.91
CA PHE A 306 15.57 -9.14 -1.91
C PHE A 306 15.03 -9.57 -3.29
N TYR A 307 15.84 -9.45 -4.35
CA TYR A 307 15.50 -9.78 -5.73
C TYR A 307 16.56 -10.68 -6.41
N ASP A 308 17.30 -11.49 -5.63
CA ASP A 308 18.50 -12.24 -6.07
C ASP A 308 18.29 -13.06 -7.34
N HIS A 309 17.06 -13.51 -7.61
CA HIS A 309 16.74 -14.23 -8.84
C HIS A 309 16.62 -13.34 -10.08
N GLN A 310 16.16 -12.09 -9.97
CA GLN A 310 15.87 -11.21 -11.12
C GLN A 310 17.10 -10.54 -11.72
N ILE A 311 18.15 -10.33 -10.92
CA ILE A 311 19.33 -9.55 -11.33
C ILE A 311 20.36 -10.41 -12.07
N LYS A 312 20.38 -11.73 -11.82
CA LYS A 312 21.25 -12.67 -12.51
C LYS A 312 20.62 -13.24 -13.78
N LYS A 313 19.29 -13.42 -13.79
CA LYS A 313 18.52 -13.91 -14.94
C LYS A 313 17.07 -13.40 -14.85
N PRO A 314 16.46 -12.87 -15.92
CA PRO A 314 15.05 -12.49 -15.88
C PRO A 314 14.15 -13.66 -15.47
N THR A 315 13.24 -13.40 -14.52
CA THR A 315 12.22 -14.38 -14.07
C THR A 315 11.22 -14.72 -15.16
N PHE A 316 11.01 -13.80 -16.11
CA PHE A 316 10.14 -13.93 -17.27
C PHE A 316 10.96 -13.81 -18.56
N PRO A 317 10.40 -14.07 -19.75
CA PRO A 317 11.08 -13.86 -21.03
C PRO A 317 11.46 -12.38 -21.28
N VAL A 318 11.00 -11.48 -20.43
CA VAL A 318 11.26 -10.06 -20.47
C VAL A 318 11.75 -9.60 -19.10
N GLU A 319 12.54 -8.54 -19.10
CA GLU A 319 12.99 -7.88 -17.88
C GLU A 319 11.86 -7.06 -17.26
N ASP A 320 11.62 -7.26 -15.96
CA ASP A 320 10.78 -6.41 -15.11
C ASP A 320 11.46 -6.32 -13.74
N VAL A 321 12.10 -5.18 -13.46
CA VAL A 321 13.00 -5.04 -12.30
C VAL A 321 12.71 -3.72 -11.58
N ARG A 322 12.53 -3.80 -10.26
CA ARG A 322 12.49 -2.63 -9.37
C ARG A 322 13.89 -2.29 -8.88
N LEU A 323 14.27 -1.03 -9.02
CA LEU A 323 15.60 -0.54 -8.61
C LEU A 323 15.57 0.21 -7.29
N GLY A 324 14.49 0.94 -7.05
CA GLY A 324 14.48 1.95 -6.01
C GLY A 324 13.09 2.44 -5.68
N TYR A 325 13.06 3.37 -4.73
CA TYR A 325 11.86 4.03 -4.28
C TYR A 325 12.09 5.55 -4.23
N GLY A 326 11.18 6.29 -4.87
CA GLY A 326 11.03 7.73 -4.77
C GLY A 326 10.00 8.11 -3.72
N TYR A 327 9.27 9.21 -3.92
CA TYR A 327 8.22 9.62 -3.00
C TYR A 327 6.89 8.98 -3.38
N GLY A 328 6.66 7.75 -2.92
CA GLY A 328 5.41 7.02 -3.16
C GLY A 328 5.40 6.33 -4.52
N TRP A 329 6.57 6.08 -5.09
CA TRP A 329 6.75 5.47 -6.41
C TRP A 329 7.94 4.50 -6.36
N PHE A 330 7.75 3.29 -6.86
CA PHE A 330 8.88 2.46 -7.26
C PHE A 330 9.44 3.00 -8.57
N THR A 331 10.77 3.06 -8.63
CA THR A 331 11.50 3.30 -9.88
C THR A 331 11.96 1.95 -10.42
N SER A 332 11.60 1.65 -11.66
CA SER A 332 11.73 0.32 -12.24
C SER A 332 12.00 0.37 -13.74
N PHE A 333 12.29 -0.78 -14.31
CA PHE A 333 12.41 -0.99 -15.75
C PHE A 333 11.51 -2.13 -16.19
N TYR A 334 10.89 -1.98 -17.35
CA TYR A 334 10.19 -3.06 -18.04
C TYR A 334 10.65 -3.11 -19.50
N ARG A 335 11.23 -4.23 -19.94
CA ARG A 335 11.88 -4.37 -21.25
C ARG A 335 12.89 -3.24 -21.57
N GLY A 336 13.61 -2.76 -20.55
CA GLY A 336 14.54 -1.63 -20.67
C GLY A 336 13.88 -0.24 -20.77
N TYR A 337 12.55 -0.14 -20.81
CA TYR A 337 11.85 1.14 -20.71
C TYR A 337 11.74 1.57 -19.23
N ALA A 338 12.14 2.80 -18.94
CA ALA A 338 11.99 3.38 -17.60
C ALA A 338 10.51 3.40 -17.21
N LYS A 339 10.21 2.87 -16.03
CA LYS A 339 8.87 2.71 -15.48
C LYS A 339 8.83 3.31 -14.08
N LEU A 340 7.72 4.00 -13.79
CA LEU A 340 7.30 4.29 -12.42
C LEU A 340 6.11 3.40 -12.12
N ASP A 341 6.14 2.71 -10.99
CA ASP A 341 4.99 1.90 -10.58
C ASP A 341 4.65 2.06 -9.10
N HIS A 342 3.39 1.81 -8.80
CA HIS A 342 2.98 1.57 -7.42
C HIS A 342 1.80 0.62 -7.41
N SER A 343 1.81 -0.30 -6.45
CA SER A 343 0.71 -1.22 -6.17
C SER A 343 0.02 -0.87 -4.87
N GLY A 344 -1.24 -1.24 -4.76
CA GLY A 344 -2.05 -0.91 -3.61
C GLY A 344 -2.97 -2.05 -3.29
N SER A 345 -3.00 -2.39 -2.01
CA SER A 345 -3.96 -3.35 -1.50
C SER A 345 -4.67 -2.73 -0.32
N LEU A 346 -5.98 -2.82 -0.36
CA LEU A 346 -6.81 -2.89 0.83
C LEU A 346 -7.45 -4.27 0.80
N MET A 347 -8.03 -4.73 1.89
CA MET A 347 -8.67 -6.04 1.91
C MET A 347 -9.69 -6.12 0.76
N ALA A 348 -9.74 -7.20 -0.02
CA ALA A 348 -10.56 -7.32 -1.24
C ALA A 348 -10.32 -6.29 -2.39
N TYR A 349 -9.56 -5.21 -2.19
CA TYR A 349 -9.18 -4.31 -3.28
C TYR A 349 -7.73 -4.47 -3.67
N SER A 350 -7.47 -4.48 -4.97
CA SER A 350 -6.12 -4.58 -5.50
C SER A 350 -6.00 -3.60 -6.65
N SER A 351 -4.95 -2.80 -6.66
CA SER A 351 -4.76 -1.73 -7.63
C SER A 351 -3.30 -1.64 -8.05
N LEU A 352 -3.10 -1.18 -9.27
CA LEU A 352 -1.80 -1.06 -9.90
C LEU A 352 -1.81 0.16 -10.81
N VAL A 353 -0.71 0.92 -10.81
CA VAL A 353 -0.45 1.98 -11.78
C VAL A 353 0.96 1.85 -12.32
N TRP A 354 1.10 1.83 -13.64
CA TRP A 354 2.38 1.82 -14.37
C TRP A 354 2.44 3.03 -15.28
N LEU A 355 3.50 3.82 -15.16
CA LEU A 355 3.77 4.98 -15.99
C LEU A 355 5.10 4.77 -16.71
N PHE A 356 5.12 5.10 -18.00
CA PHE A 356 6.32 5.22 -18.82
C PHE A 356 6.44 6.69 -19.25
N PRO A 357 7.03 7.56 -18.40
CA PRO A 357 7.01 9.00 -18.60
C PRO A 357 7.60 9.44 -19.95
N ASP A 358 8.71 8.82 -20.37
CA ASP A 358 9.39 9.13 -21.65
C ASP A 358 8.55 8.80 -22.88
N LYS A 359 7.49 8.00 -22.72
CA LYS A 359 6.55 7.61 -23.77
C LYS A 359 5.16 8.24 -23.60
N ASN A 360 4.93 8.99 -22.53
CA ASN A 360 3.60 9.47 -22.12
C ASN A 360 2.56 8.34 -22.10
N ILE A 361 2.95 7.15 -21.63
CA ILE A 361 2.06 5.99 -21.49
C ILE A 361 1.75 5.77 -20.02
N GLY A 362 0.47 5.68 -19.68
CA GLY A 362 -0.01 5.36 -18.34
C GLY A 362 -1.05 4.26 -18.37
N ILE A 363 -0.98 3.35 -17.40
CA ILE A 363 -1.92 2.25 -17.22
C ILE A 363 -2.31 2.24 -15.74
N PHE A 364 -3.60 2.35 -15.46
CA PHE A 364 -4.17 2.16 -14.13
C PHE A 364 -5.22 1.05 -14.17
N GLY A 365 -5.29 0.28 -13.10
CA GLY A 365 -6.35 -0.70 -12.90
C GLY A 365 -6.61 -0.98 -11.43
N SER A 366 -7.86 -1.32 -11.13
CA SER A 366 -8.28 -1.71 -9.77
C SER A 366 -9.35 -2.78 -9.81
N LEU A 367 -9.33 -3.66 -8.81
CA LEU A 367 -10.22 -4.82 -8.63
C LEU A 367 -10.95 -4.71 -7.30
N ASN A 368 -12.17 -5.24 -7.21
CA ASN A 368 -12.95 -5.40 -5.97
C ASN A 368 -13.02 -6.87 -5.51
N GLY A 369 -12.07 -7.67 -5.94
CA GLY A 369 -11.94 -9.07 -5.56
C GLY A 369 -11.05 -9.82 -6.55
N PRO A 370 -10.81 -11.12 -6.33
CA PRO A 370 -11.45 -11.95 -5.30
C PRO A 370 -10.81 -11.89 -3.92
N GLY A 371 -9.91 -10.93 -3.64
CA GLY A 371 -9.19 -10.89 -2.36
C GLY A 371 -8.41 -12.19 -2.09
N THR A 372 -8.04 -12.92 -3.14
CA THR A 372 -7.22 -14.13 -3.01
C THR A 372 -5.76 -13.74 -2.84
N ARG A 373 -5.06 -14.68 -2.21
CA ARG A 373 -3.85 -14.41 -1.49
C ARG A 373 -2.57 -14.69 -2.24
N ALA A 374 -2.60 -15.61 -3.20
CA ALA A 374 -1.39 -16.01 -3.91
C ALA A 374 -0.82 -14.82 -4.69
N GLU A 375 -1.69 -13.99 -5.27
CA GLU A 375 -1.29 -12.85 -6.09
C GLU A 375 -2.47 -11.85 -6.24
N PRO A 376 -2.64 -10.90 -5.29
CA PRO A 376 -3.78 -9.97 -5.30
C PRO A 376 -3.85 -9.13 -6.59
N ASN A 377 -2.69 -8.87 -7.20
CA ASN A 377 -2.56 -8.17 -8.47
C ASN A 377 -2.34 -9.10 -9.67
N ARG A 378 -2.47 -10.44 -9.58
CA ARG A 378 -2.17 -11.35 -10.71
C ARG A 378 -2.88 -10.95 -11.98
N ALA A 379 -4.19 -10.77 -11.88
CA ALA A 379 -5.03 -10.41 -13.00
C ALA A 379 -4.59 -9.04 -13.57
N LEU A 380 -4.29 -8.07 -12.69
CA LEU A 380 -3.77 -6.77 -13.10
C LEU A 380 -2.40 -6.89 -13.78
N HIS A 381 -1.43 -7.60 -13.22
CA HIS A 381 -0.12 -7.81 -13.83
C HIS A 381 -0.22 -8.51 -15.19
N THR A 382 -1.01 -9.58 -15.27
CA THR A 382 -1.27 -10.31 -16.52
C THR A 382 -1.79 -9.37 -17.60
N VAL A 383 -2.80 -8.56 -17.26
CA VAL A 383 -3.37 -7.54 -18.14
C VAL A 383 -2.35 -6.44 -18.47
N PHE A 384 -1.61 -5.95 -17.49
CA PHE A 384 -0.65 -4.86 -17.64
C PHE A 384 0.54 -5.25 -18.50
N TYR A 385 1.07 -6.47 -18.39
CA TYR A 385 2.12 -6.96 -19.30
C TYR A 385 1.63 -6.98 -20.74
N HIS A 386 0.41 -7.48 -20.98
CA HIS A 386 -0.18 -7.51 -22.31
C HIS A 386 -0.39 -6.10 -22.89
N LEU A 387 -0.98 -5.21 -22.08
CA LEU A 387 -1.25 -3.82 -22.45
C LEU A 387 0.03 -3.01 -22.66
N SER A 388 1.01 -3.14 -21.77
CA SER A 388 2.29 -2.43 -21.85
C SER A 388 3.00 -2.77 -23.16
N ASP A 389 3.08 -4.07 -23.50
CA ASP A 389 3.70 -4.49 -24.76
C ASP A 389 2.98 -3.88 -25.97
N LYS A 390 1.64 -3.97 -26.03
CA LYS A 390 0.86 -3.36 -27.12
C LYS A 390 1.06 -1.85 -27.21
N LEU A 391 1.05 -1.14 -26.08
CA LEU A 391 1.19 0.32 -26.03
C LEU A 391 2.60 0.78 -26.41
N LEU A 392 3.63 0.00 -26.05
CA LEU A 392 5.04 0.24 -26.40
C LEU A 392 5.37 -0.17 -27.85
N GLY A 393 4.46 -0.86 -28.54
CA GLY A 393 4.70 -1.36 -29.90
C GLY A 393 5.50 -2.67 -29.95
N GLU A 394 5.59 -3.36 -28.80
CA GLU A 394 6.27 -4.63 -28.65
C GLU A 394 5.32 -5.81 -28.91
N ARG A 395 5.90 -6.96 -29.29
CA ARG A 395 5.13 -8.20 -29.37
C ARG A 395 4.84 -8.70 -27.95
N SER A 396 3.56 -8.87 -27.65
CA SER A 396 3.11 -9.34 -26.34
C SER A 396 3.63 -10.75 -26.01
N TRP A 397 4.34 -10.90 -24.88
CA TRP A 397 4.82 -12.20 -24.41
C TRP A 397 3.77 -12.99 -23.60
N ILE A 398 2.81 -12.29 -22.98
CA ILE A 398 1.60 -12.88 -22.41
C ILE A 398 0.46 -12.76 -23.40
N ASN A 399 -0.28 -13.85 -23.63
CA ASN A 399 -1.39 -13.88 -24.58
C ASN A 399 -2.56 -14.72 -24.02
N GLU A 400 -3.63 -14.90 -24.82
CA GLU A 400 -4.83 -15.64 -24.38
C GLU A 400 -4.52 -17.05 -23.84
N SER A 401 -3.49 -17.73 -24.38
CA SER A 401 -3.14 -19.11 -23.96
C SER A 401 -2.37 -19.17 -22.64
N THR A 402 -1.63 -18.11 -22.28
CA THR A 402 -0.79 -18.06 -21.07
C THR A 402 -1.38 -17.21 -19.96
N ALA A 403 -2.38 -16.36 -20.24
CA ALA A 403 -2.96 -15.45 -19.25
C ALA A 403 -3.59 -16.18 -18.05
N CYS A 404 -4.31 -17.28 -18.29
CA CYS A 404 -4.95 -18.05 -17.22
C CYS A 404 -3.95 -18.86 -16.38
N THR A 405 -2.79 -19.21 -16.95
CA THR A 405 -1.77 -20.05 -16.30
C THR A 405 -0.58 -19.26 -15.78
N PHE A 406 -0.47 -17.97 -16.12
CA PHE A 406 0.57 -17.05 -15.63
C PHE A 406 0.77 -17.19 -14.12
N PRO A 407 1.99 -17.35 -13.60
CA PRO A 407 3.26 -17.14 -14.28
C PRO A 407 3.81 -18.36 -15.03
N ALA A 408 3.13 -19.50 -15.03
CA ALA A 408 3.52 -20.62 -15.88
C ALA A 408 3.29 -20.27 -17.37
N PRO A 409 4.12 -20.79 -18.30
CA PRO A 409 5.26 -21.71 -18.09
C PRO A 409 6.57 -21.00 -17.72
N PHE A 410 6.55 -19.67 -17.59
CA PHE A 410 7.76 -18.85 -17.51
C PHE A 410 8.47 -18.93 -16.16
N SER A 411 7.70 -19.10 -15.10
CA SER A 411 8.23 -19.28 -13.75
C SER A 411 7.50 -20.38 -13.01
N SER A 412 8.27 -21.19 -12.28
CA SER A 412 7.79 -22.25 -11.40
C SER A 412 7.64 -21.81 -9.94
N LEU A 413 7.78 -20.49 -9.64
CA LEU A 413 7.76 -19.92 -8.29
C LEU A 413 6.46 -20.18 -7.48
N TYR A 414 5.52 -20.97 -8.01
CA TYR A 414 4.27 -21.32 -7.35
C TYR A 414 3.89 -22.81 -7.48
N PRO A 415 4.59 -23.75 -6.81
CA PRO A 415 3.88 -24.94 -6.37
C PRO A 415 2.83 -24.51 -5.32
N ARG A 416 1.60 -25.05 -5.41
CA ARG A 416 0.69 -25.06 -4.26
C ARG A 416 1.45 -25.74 -3.11
N PRO A 417 1.61 -25.11 -1.93
CA PRO A 417 2.17 -25.82 -0.79
C PRO A 417 1.26 -27.01 -0.45
N ALA A 418 1.86 -28.19 -0.25
CA ALA A 418 1.18 -29.30 0.39
C ALA A 418 0.71 -28.85 1.79
N SER A 419 -0.46 -29.30 2.20
CA SER A 419 -0.92 -29.14 3.58
C SER A 419 0.11 -29.78 4.51
N ILE A 420 0.81 -28.98 5.30
CA ILE A 420 1.60 -29.51 6.42
C ILE A 420 0.60 -29.91 7.50
N ASP A 421 0.55 -31.21 7.79
CA ASP A 421 0.01 -31.71 9.04
C ASP A 421 0.90 -31.23 10.18
N PHE A 422 0.32 -30.58 11.18
CA PHE A 422 1.06 -30.14 12.35
C PHE A 422 1.13 -31.28 13.36
N ASP A 423 2.34 -31.73 13.65
CA ASP A 423 2.62 -32.41 14.91
C ASP A 423 2.34 -31.42 16.06
N LEU A 424 1.12 -31.46 16.60
CA LEU A 424 0.80 -30.96 17.92
C LEU A 424 1.58 -31.83 18.91
N ILE A 425 2.83 -31.48 19.17
CA ILE A 425 3.55 -32.05 20.30
C ILE A 425 2.77 -31.62 21.53
N ASN A 426 2.28 -32.58 22.33
CA ASN A 426 1.69 -32.35 23.63
C ASN A 426 2.64 -31.46 24.45
N PRO A 427 2.34 -30.16 24.61
CA PRO A 427 3.17 -29.32 25.46
C PRO A 427 2.83 -29.69 26.91
N VAL A 428 3.81 -29.52 27.81
CA VAL A 428 3.49 -29.34 29.22
C VAL A 428 2.54 -28.15 29.27
N ILE A 429 1.25 -28.38 29.52
CA ILE A 429 0.23 -27.32 29.56
C ILE A 429 0.66 -26.36 30.68
N PRO A 430 1.15 -25.15 30.36
CA PRO A 430 1.47 -24.19 31.40
C PRO A 430 0.16 -23.79 32.08
N ILE A 431 0.20 -23.35 33.35
CA ILE A 431 -0.97 -22.75 34.01
C ILE A 431 -1.39 -21.52 33.17
N LEU A 432 -2.36 -21.68 32.28
CA LEU A 432 -2.69 -20.69 31.25
C LEU A 432 -3.21 -19.39 31.86
N ASP A 433 -3.89 -19.49 33.01
CA ASP A 433 -4.39 -18.37 33.80
C ASP A 433 -3.31 -17.34 34.12
N LYS A 434 -2.03 -17.74 34.22
CA LYS A 434 -0.93 -16.80 34.49
C LYS A 434 -0.73 -15.77 33.37
N TYR A 435 -1.23 -16.04 32.16
CA TYR A 435 -1.08 -15.18 30.98
C TYR A 435 -2.35 -14.38 30.66
N VAL A 436 -3.47 -14.67 31.32
CA VAL A 436 -4.71 -13.91 31.17
C VAL A 436 -4.49 -12.49 31.67
N GLY A 437 -4.90 -11.50 30.86
CA GLY A 437 -4.71 -10.10 31.20
C GLY A 437 -4.76 -9.18 29.99
N ARG A 438 -4.62 -7.89 30.26
CA ARG A 438 -4.57 -6.84 29.24
C ARG A 438 -3.15 -6.31 29.13
N TYR A 439 -2.66 -6.29 27.89
CA TYR A 439 -1.31 -5.92 27.52
C TYR A 439 -1.37 -4.66 26.65
N GLY A 440 -0.89 -3.54 27.17
CA GLY A 440 -0.95 -2.25 26.47
C GLY A 440 0.28 -1.97 25.64
N SER A 441 0.16 -1.17 24.59
CA SER A 441 1.29 -0.57 23.88
C SER A 441 1.04 0.91 23.64
N VAL A 442 2.12 1.68 23.57
CA VAL A 442 2.01 3.13 23.31
C VAL A 442 1.69 3.38 21.82
N VAL A 443 2.05 2.45 20.94
CA VAL A 443 1.96 2.61 19.49
C VAL A 443 0.78 1.88 18.86
N ILE A 444 0.37 0.75 19.44
CA ILE A 444 -0.70 -0.11 18.93
C ILE A 444 -1.78 -0.33 19.99
N PRO A 445 -3.00 -0.73 19.59
CA PRO A 445 -4.07 -1.02 20.54
C PRO A 445 -3.67 -2.10 21.54
N ASP A 446 -4.30 -2.06 22.70
CA ASP A 446 -4.11 -3.09 23.72
C ASP A 446 -4.50 -4.48 23.18
N ILE A 447 -3.72 -5.48 23.58
CA ILE A 447 -4.05 -6.88 23.42
C ILE A 447 -4.71 -7.38 24.69
N GLU A 448 -5.93 -7.87 24.57
CA GLU A 448 -6.62 -8.60 25.61
C GLU A 448 -6.39 -10.09 25.43
N ILE A 449 -5.84 -10.76 26.46
CA ILE A 449 -5.68 -12.22 26.51
C ILE A 449 -6.68 -12.79 27.50
N THR A 450 -7.46 -13.74 27.03
CA THR A 450 -8.48 -14.47 27.80
C THR A 450 -8.24 -15.97 27.69
N THR A 451 -8.90 -16.77 28.52
CA THR A 451 -8.87 -18.23 28.44
C THR A 451 -10.29 -18.79 28.44
N ASN A 452 -10.47 -19.95 27.81
CA ASN A 452 -11.69 -20.76 27.91
C ASN A 452 -11.45 -22.09 28.67
N GLY A 453 -10.39 -22.16 29.49
CA GLY A 453 -9.94 -23.36 30.19
C GLY A 453 -8.63 -23.88 29.58
N ASP A 454 -8.74 -24.54 28.43
CA ASP A 454 -7.60 -25.25 27.82
C ASP A 454 -6.87 -24.44 26.73
N THR A 455 -7.43 -23.29 26.34
CA THR A 455 -6.91 -22.47 25.24
C THR A 455 -6.81 -21.00 25.63
N LEU A 456 -5.73 -20.34 25.23
CA LEU A 456 -5.60 -18.89 25.31
C LEU A 456 -6.16 -18.26 24.04
N MET A 457 -6.89 -17.16 24.19
CA MET A 457 -7.41 -16.34 23.11
C MET A 457 -6.84 -14.93 23.24
N PHE A 458 -6.55 -14.29 22.12
CA PHE A 458 -6.13 -12.89 22.10
C PHE A 458 -7.11 -12.04 21.29
N ARG A 459 -7.24 -10.76 21.65
CA ARG A 459 -7.94 -9.73 20.89
C ARG A 459 -7.13 -8.44 20.88
N CYS A 460 -6.76 -7.98 19.68
CA CYS A 460 -6.14 -6.69 19.42
C CYS A 460 -7.12 -5.82 18.62
N ASN A 461 -7.97 -5.08 19.33
CA ASN A 461 -9.05 -4.27 18.75
C ASN A 461 -9.91 -5.08 17.75
N ARG A 462 -9.73 -4.90 16.43
CA ARG A 462 -10.51 -5.61 15.41
C ARG A 462 -10.08 -7.06 15.23
N ILE A 463 -8.82 -7.38 15.51
CA ILE A 463 -8.22 -8.69 15.27
C ILE A 463 -8.39 -9.56 16.51
N ALA A 464 -8.80 -10.82 16.34
CA ALA A 464 -8.87 -11.80 17.41
C ALA A 464 -8.38 -13.17 16.93
N GLY A 465 -7.99 -14.02 17.89
CA GLY A 465 -7.45 -15.33 17.58
C GLY A 465 -7.14 -16.19 18.79
N ILE A 466 -6.50 -17.32 18.53
CA ILE A 466 -6.07 -18.33 19.50
C ILE A 466 -4.55 -18.23 19.68
N LEU A 467 -4.05 -18.46 20.88
CA LEU A 467 -2.62 -18.57 21.21
C LEU A 467 -2.29 -20.02 21.57
N HIS A 468 -1.48 -20.66 20.73
CA HIS A 468 -1.03 -22.04 20.90
C HIS A 468 0.35 -22.04 21.58
N PRO A 469 0.54 -22.70 22.74
CA PRO A 469 1.86 -22.75 23.39
C PRO A 469 2.90 -23.44 22.49
N THR A 470 4.18 -23.05 22.62
CA THR A 470 5.30 -23.70 21.92
C THR A 470 6.16 -24.53 22.88
N SER A 471 7.22 -25.15 22.35
CA SER A 471 8.23 -25.85 23.16
C SER A 471 9.11 -24.91 23.98
N VAL A 472 9.04 -23.59 23.74
CA VAL A 472 9.78 -22.56 24.48
C VAL A 472 8.86 -21.97 25.55
N GLU A 473 9.36 -21.85 26.79
CA GLU A 473 8.57 -21.28 27.88
C GLU A 473 8.18 -19.82 27.58
N ASN A 474 6.94 -19.46 27.93
CA ASN A 474 6.35 -18.14 27.67
C ASN A 474 6.27 -17.76 26.19
N GLU A 475 6.38 -18.74 25.29
CA GLU A 475 6.28 -18.54 23.86
C GLU A 475 4.95 -19.13 23.34
N PHE A 476 4.23 -18.34 22.55
CA PHE A 476 2.95 -18.73 21.96
C PHE A 476 2.91 -18.43 20.47
N LYS A 477 2.35 -19.33 19.69
CA LYS A 477 2.03 -19.16 18.27
C LYS A 477 0.58 -18.68 18.16
N SER A 478 0.35 -17.50 17.60
CA SER A 478 -1.03 -17.08 17.36
C SER A 478 -1.60 -17.64 16.06
N GLU A 479 -2.84 -18.08 16.14
CA GLU A 479 -3.73 -18.28 15.01
C GLU A 479 -4.79 -17.18 15.02
N VAL A 480 -4.85 -16.35 13.98
CA VAL A 480 -5.92 -15.35 13.86
C VAL A 480 -7.20 -16.05 13.44
N THR A 481 -8.32 -15.76 14.11
CA THR A 481 -9.66 -16.29 13.79
C THR A 481 -10.58 -15.22 13.23
N GLU A 482 -10.40 -13.95 13.60
CA GLU A 482 -11.22 -12.83 13.12
C GLU A 482 -10.42 -11.50 13.00
N PRO A 483 -10.88 -10.56 12.16
CA PRO A 483 -11.93 -10.77 11.17
C PRO A 483 -11.39 -11.71 10.09
N TRP A 484 -12.23 -12.59 9.56
CA TRP A 484 -11.81 -13.68 8.66
C TRP A 484 -11.08 -13.14 7.43
N GLU A 485 -11.34 -11.91 7.03
CA GLU A 485 -10.63 -11.20 5.98
C GLU A 485 -9.13 -11.08 6.31
N VAL A 486 -8.74 -10.86 7.58
CA VAL A 486 -7.34 -10.74 8.05
C VAL A 486 -6.71 -12.13 8.15
N VAL A 487 -7.49 -13.11 8.61
CA VAL A 487 -7.12 -14.54 8.58
C VAL A 487 -6.90 -15.04 7.16
N LEU A 488 -7.55 -14.41 6.18
CA LEU A 488 -7.31 -14.55 4.75
C LEU A 488 -6.28 -13.56 4.19
N SER A 489 -5.64 -12.67 4.96
CA SER A 489 -4.48 -11.85 4.52
C SER A 489 -3.11 -12.38 5.02
N MET A 490 -2.96 -12.68 6.32
CA MET A 490 -1.78 -13.34 6.98
C MET A 490 -1.21 -14.71 6.47
N ARG A 491 -1.86 -15.87 6.67
CA ARG A 491 -1.64 -17.25 6.09
C ARG A 491 -1.03 -17.39 4.65
N VAL A 492 -0.89 -16.37 3.79
CA VAL A 492 -0.16 -16.47 2.49
C VAL A 492 0.91 -15.40 2.33
N TRP A 493 0.98 -14.46 3.26
CA TRP A 493 2.10 -13.55 3.37
C TRP A 493 3.44 -14.30 3.65
N ASN A 494 3.42 -15.59 4.02
CA ASN A 494 4.60 -16.48 4.03
C ASN A 494 4.46 -17.62 3.03
N ASN A 495 5.11 -17.46 1.89
CA ASN A 495 5.15 -18.45 0.83
C ASN A 495 6.29 -19.46 0.94
N HIS A 496 6.86 -19.64 2.13
CA HIS A 496 7.48 -20.89 2.52
C HIS A 496 6.58 -21.52 3.56
N THR A 497 6.08 -22.70 3.23
CA THR A 497 5.33 -23.64 4.07
C THR A 497 5.66 -23.50 5.55
N GLU A 498 4.93 -22.63 6.19
CA GLU A 498 4.46 -22.63 7.57
C GLU A 498 3.52 -21.42 7.61
N MET A 499 2.27 -21.58 8.04
CA MET A 499 1.53 -20.42 8.52
C MET A 499 2.49 -19.67 9.44
N ASN A 500 2.72 -18.37 9.24
CA ASN A 500 3.51 -17.61 10.20
C ASN A 500 2.77 -17.60 11.53
N LYS A 501 3.06 -18.63 12.31
CA LYS A 501 3.35 -18.66 13.71
C LYS A 501 3.88 -17.29 14.12
N VAL A 502 2.98 -16.37 14.47
CA VAL A 502 3.38 -15.14 15.15
C VAL A 502 3.72 -15.58 16.56
N VAL A 503 5.01 -15.48 16.86
CA VAL A 503 5.57 -15.95 18.12
C VAL A 503 5.48 -14.81 19.14
N PHE A 504 4.50 -14.89 20.04
CA PHE A 504 4.39 -14.01 21.20
C PHE A 504 5.29 -14.53 22.30
N LYS A 505 6.22 -13.70 22.78
CA LYS A 505 7.01 -13.99 23.98
C LYS A 505 6.49 -13.18 25.17
N MET A 506 6.25 -13.85 26.30
CA MET A 506 5.67 -13.29 27.52
C MET A 506 6.67 -13.28 28.69
N ASP A 507 7.72 -12.46 28.64
CA ASP A 507 8.77 -12.47 29.67
C ASP A 507 8.35 -11.79 30.99
N GLY A 508 8.46 -12.52 32.10
CA GLY A 508 8.30 -12.02 33.49
C GLY A 508 9.62 -11.80 34.24
N LYS A 509 10.79 -11.98 33.61
CA LYS A 509 12.11 -11.70 34.19
C LYS A 509 13.08 -11.22 33.10
N LYS A 510 13.90 -10.20 33.44
CA LYS A 510 14.95 -9.63 32.59
C LYS A 510 15.80 -10.73 31.95
N ALA A 511 15.81 -10.80 30.63
CA ALA A 511 16.76 -11.59 29.86
C ALA A 511 17.56 -10.67 28.92
N ASN A 512 18.87 -10.63 29.14
CA ASN A 512 19.84 -10.16 28.17
C ASN A 512 19.96 -11.22 27.08
N THR A 513 19.41 -11.01 25.89
CA THR A 513 19.75 -11.82 24.71
C THR A 513 19.73 -10.97 23.45
N LEU A 514 20.93 -10.76 22.88
CA LEU A 514 21.15 -10.46 21.48
C LEU A 514 20.75 -11.71 20.67
N GLU A 515 19.73 -11.63 19.83
CA GLU A 515 19.55 -12.57 18.72
C GLU A 515 19.06 -11.83 17.48
N TRP A 516 19.88 -11.91 16.42
CA TRP A 516 19.63 -11.31 15.11
C TRP A 516 18.62 -12.17 14.34
N GLN A 517 17.33 -11.81 14.42
CA GLN A 517 16.32 -12.23 13.43
C GLN A 517 15.51 -10.99 13.04
N LEU A 518 15.50 -10.67 11.74
CA LEU A 518 14.81 -9.53 11.14
C LEU A 518 13.28 -9.70 11.21
N GLY A 519 12.72 -9.51 12.39
CA GLY A 519 11.29 -9.55 12.68
C GLY A 519 10.84 -8.33 13.48
N TYR A 520 9.70 -7.75 13.11
CA TYR A 520 9.12 -6.60 13.81
C TYR A 520 8.90 -6.94 15.29
N SER A 521 9.43 -6.12 16.18
CA SER A 521 9.32 -6.35 17.63
C SER A 521 8.61 -5.17 18.30
N LEU A 522 7.29 -5.25 18.45
CA LEU A 522 6.51 -4.26 19.19
C LEU A 522 6.34 -4.68 20.65
N ALA A 523 6.99 -3.97 21.56
CA ALA A 523 6.86 -4.14 23.00
C ALA A 523 5.42 -3.85 23.50
N PHE A 524 4.87 -4.71 24.37
CA PHE A 524 3.62 -4.49 25.10
C PHE A 524 3.90 -4.53 26.60
N ILE A 525 2.99 -4.10 27.46
CA ILE A 525 3.22 -4.00 28.91
C ILE A 525 2.03 -4.62 29.64
N ARG A 526 2.32 -5.59 30.54
CA ARG A 526 1.32 -6.13 31.48
C ARG A 526 1.12 -5.12 32.60
N ASN A 527 -0.13 -4.77 32.86
CA ASN A 527 -0.50 -3.71 33.79
C ASN A 527 -0.38 -4.15 35.26
N GLU A 528 0.83 -4.07 35.84
CA GLU A 528 1.06 -4.25 37.29
C GLU A 528 2.18 -3.30 37.81
N ASN A 529 1.77 -2.23 38.52
CA ASN A 529 2.48 -1.32 39.43
C ASN A 529 4.04 -1.35 39.49
N PHE A 530 4.73 -0.45 38.77
CA PHE A 530 6.14 -0.09 39.04
C PHE A 530 6.45 1.37 38.62
N PHE A 531 6.85 2.23 39.57
CA PHE A 531 7.64 3.47 39.37
C PHE A 531 8.09 3.98 40.75
N ASP A 532 9.40 3.94 40.99
CA ASP A 532 10.12 4.55 42.11
C ASP A 532 10.28 6.08 41.93
N ASP A 533 10.52 6.77 43.05
CA ASP A 533 10.24 8.21 43.22
C ASP A 533 11.08 9.15 42.35
N TYR A 534 12.18 8.69 41.74
CA TYR A 534 13.01 9.49 40.83
C TYR A 534 12.30 9.84 39.51
N GLY A 535 11.40 8.97 39.02
CA GLY A 535 10.64 9.21 37.79
C GLY A 535 9.50 10.23 37.95
N LYS A 536 9.00 10.44 39.18
CA LYS A 536 7.83 11.28 39.45
C LYS A 536 8.14 12.78 39.44
N GLU A 537 9.36 13.19 39.75
CA GLU A 537 9.72 14.62 39.80
C GLU A 537 9.95 15.23 38.41
N HIS A 538 10.46 14.48 37.43
CA HIS A 538 10.70 14.99 36.08
C HIS A 538 9.46 14.93 35.15
N LEU A 539 8.40 14.24 35.55
CA LEU A 539 7.15 14.13 34.78
C LEU A 539 6.10 15.20 35.15
N LYS A 540 6.26 15.92 36.26
CA LYS A 540 5.31 16.97 36.70
C LYS A 540 5.29 18.22 35.80
N SER A 541 6.26 18.44 34.92
CA SER A 541 6.25 19.59 33.98
C SER A 541 5.50 19.33 32.66
N TRP A 542 4.87 18.15 32.45
CA TRP A 542 4.39 17.69 31.14
C TRP A 542 2.87 17.50 31.02
N GLY A 543 2.07 18.18 31.85
CA GLY A 543 0.66 18.51 31.57
C GLY A 543 -0.31 17.37 31.20
N THR A 544 0.01 16.11 31.47
CA THR A 544 -0.84 14.96 31.15
C THR A 544 -0.81 13.96 32.31
N GLU A 545 -1.99 13.65 32.88
CA GLU A 545 -2.16 12.60 33.89
C GLU A 545 -1.88 11.23 33.27
N ILE A 546 -0.67 10.71 33.47
CA ILE A 546 -0.37 9.30 33.26
C ILE A 546 -0.70 8.57 34.57
N ARG A 547 -1.69 7.67 34.53
CA ARG A 547 -1.98 6.75 35.64
C ARG A 547 -0.78 5.80 35.84
N SER A 548 -0.33 5.67 37.09
CA SER A 548 0.92 5.06 37.52
C SER A 548 0.96 3.52 37.41
N GLY A 549 2.10 2.94 36.98
CA GLY A 549 2.45 1.53 37.22
C GLY A 549 2.96 0.72 36.01
N TRP A 550 4.15 1.01 35.46
CA TRP A 550 4.59 0.45 34.17
C TRP A 550 5.83 -0.46 34.27
N SER A 551 5.76 -1.66 33.69
CA SER A 551 6.88 -2.61 33.51
C SER A 551 7.09 -2.89 32.01
N ILE A 552 8.32 -2.94 31.48
CA ILE A 552 8.58 -3.17 30.04
C ILE A 552 8.44 -4.65 29.69
N LEU A 553 7.60 -4.99 28.70
CA LEU A 553 7.53 -6.31 28.07
C LEU A 553 7.81 -6.16 26.56
N VAL A 554 8.54 -7.11 25.97
CA VAL A 554 8.86 -7.13 24.54
C VAL A 554 7.94 -8.16 23.90
N CYS A 555 6.94 -7.76 23.09
CA CYS A 555 6.40 -8.71 22.12
C CYS A 555 7.21 -8.61 20.84
N MET A 556 7.58 -9.77 20.32
CA MET A 556 7.90 -9.89 18.92
C MET A 556 6.59 -10.16 18.21
N ILE A 557 6.15 -9.28 17.33
CA ILE A 557 5.15 -9.65 16.33
C ILE A 557 5.96 -9.85 15.07
N CYS A 558 6.63 -11.00 14.99
CA CYS A 558 7.42 -11.36 13.82
C CYS A 558 6.50 -11.52 12.59
N PHE A 559 6.24 -10.43 11.89
CA PHE A 559 6.01 -10.50 10.46
C PHE A 559 7.38 -10.74 9.83
N LYS A 560 7.63 -11.96 9.39
CA LYS A 560 8.78 -12.24 8.54
C LYS A 560 8.46 -11.60 7.18
N THR A 561 8.90 -10.36 6.99
CA THR A 561 8.68 -9.61 5.75
C THR A 561 9.62 -10.01 4.65
N TYR A 562 9.19 -10.99 3.85
CA TYR A 562 9.66 -11.14 2.48
C TYR A 562 8.75 -10.31 1.57
N LEU A 563 9.22 -9.11 1.22
CA LEU A 563 8.61 -8.28 0.20
C LEU A 563 8.83 -8.96 -1.17
N LEU A 564 7.74 -9.38 -1.83
CA LEU A 564 7.70 -9.71 -3.25
C LEU A 564 7.31 -8.46 -4.06
#